data_AF-A0A2E4FA83-F1
#
_entry.id   AF-A0A2E4FA83-F1
#
_cell.length_a   1.000
_cell.length_b   1.000
_cell.length_c   1.000
_cell.angle_alpha   90.00
_cell.angle_beta   90.00
_cell.angle_gamma   90.00
#
_symmetry.space_group_name_H-M   'P 1'
#
loop_
_entity.id
_entity.type
_entity.pdbx_description
1 polymer ?
#
loop_
_entity_poly.entity_id
_entity_poly.type
_entity_poly.pdbx_seq_one_letter_code
_entity_poly.pdbx_strand_id
1 'polypeptide(L)'
;MRASLLQVRLAALLSAALLLLGAPALAAVGCALTNPEDDLRSFFPEMTDFSTRYLTFQAQAPERHALLSKGLGDALDPVYETSDVPYTLYAVRANGKSLGYVFGANQRGTYSNIQVIAVTEADLSLKNVYLQKIRSPLWETFRSEAFSEALSGLSLETYPTLSACYVEGRCDPETVADPTGGKESGDFRAILRALAKLHVLSNLLLEPGVERAGRDAQARSERITSWWHGEPTGRAIVEPRWSSIQRAPWSQDEPVILWRSGAQSVIIPLSVLATHPVVNAEVDGREVAFTWSPYQNTIVALERPSDMHFEPTTELLHGVMLVTGSDDRTQWSPALAAAVRGLGMSRSTALVAGPVRTSFAQASRVAPSARVLLSDPRDEVQTLVRVRERLQARHPTDSPGKRAVVVGVGEMRHGFIFPEDVTGITRARIAGKSIALIHQGDFRAAYLEDPSRGLIALGTDPFSGAPRIWNPSQSTLHEGITGGVLHGPSNARPLEPVALYGLAADAYRALHPGMPLSPISPR
;
A
#
# COMPACT_ATOMS: atom_id res chain seq x y z
N MET A 1 1.35 53.28 -7.03
CA MET A 1 0.23 52.44 -7.48
C MET A 1 -0.86 52.51 -6.41
N ARG A 2 -2.00 53.16 -6.70
CA ARG A 2 -3.14 53.21 -5.77
C ARG A 2 -4.04 52.02 -6.10
N ALA A 3 -3.99 50.96 -5.30
CA ALA A 3 -5.00 49.93 -5.35
C ALA A 3 -6.36 50.59 -5.10
N SER A 4 -7.37 50.28 -5.92
CA SER A 4 -8.69 50.89 -5.76
C SER A 4 -9.32 50.41 -4.45
N LEU A 5 -10.10 51.26 -3.80
CA LEU A 5 -10.79 50.94 -2.54
C LEU A 5 -11.63 49.64 -2.65
N LEU A 6 -12.05 49.29 -3.86
CA LEU A 6 -12.79 48.08 -4.20
C LEU A 6 -11.93 46.81 -4.02
N GLN A 7 -10.65 46.84 -4.42
CA GLN A 7 -9.72 45.71 -4.28
C GLN A 7 -9.44 45.39 -2.80
N VAL A 8 -9.34 46.41 -1.96
CA VAL A 8 -9.12 46.23 -0.51
C VAL A 8 -10.35 45.58 0.15
N ARG A 9 -11.56 46.00 -0.23
CA ARG A 9 -12.80 45.41 0.30
C ARG A 9 -13.01 43.97 -0.17
N LEU A 10 -12.71 43.69 -1.44
CA LEU A 10 -12.83 42.33 -1.97
C LEU A 10 -11.84 41.37 -1.31
N ALA A 11 -10.59 41.81 -1.11
CA ALA A 11 -9.59 41.02 -0.39
C ALA A 11 -10.01 40.75 1.07
N ALA A 12 -10.52 41.76 1.77
CA ALA A 12 -11.00 41.59 3.15
C ALA A 12 -12.19 40.62 3.27
N LEU A 13 -13.15 40.69 2.34
CA LEU A 13 -14.28 39.76 2.28
C LEU A 13 -13.84 38.33 1.95
N LEU A 14 -12.88 38.18 1.01
CA LEU A 14 -12.35 36.86 0.66
C LEU A 14 -11.58 36.25 1.85
N SER A 15 -10.75 37.04 2.55
CA SER A 15 -10.06 36.59 3.75
C SER A 15 -11.01 36.20 4.88
N ALA A 16 -12.09 36.97 5.09
CA ALA A 16 -13.11 36.62 6.07
C ALA A 16 -13.87 35.33 5.69
N ALA A 17 -14.18 35.13 4.41
CA ALA A 17 -14.81 33.90 3.91
C ALA A 17 -13.88 32.68 4.06
N LEU A 18 -12.57 32.83 3.80
CA LEU A 18 -11.57 31.78 4.00
C LEU A 18 -11.40 31.40 5.49
N LEU A 19 -11.49 32.37 6.40
CA LEU A 19 -11.48 32.11 7.84
C LEU A 19 -12.74 31.38 8.32
N LEU A 20 -13.90 31.63 7.69
CA LEU A 20 -15.16 30.93 7.99
C LEU A 20 -15.23 29.51 7.39
N LEU A 21 -14.47 29.25 6.32
CA LEU A 21 -14.36 27.91 5.69
C LEU A 21 -13.30 27.03 6.36
N GLY A 22 -12.47 27.59 7.24
CA GLY A 22 -11.59 26.83 8.12
C GLY A 22 -12.38 26.16 9.23
N ALA A 23 -13.28 25.22 8.89
CA ALA A 23 -13.81 24.30 9.89
C ALA A 23 -12.60 23.65 10.58
N PRO A 24 -12.54 23.63 11.93
CA PRO A 24 -11.47 22.91 12.60
C PRO A 24 -11.52 21.49 12.08
N ALA A 25 -10.48 21.08 11.36
CA ALA A 25 -10.26 19.67 11.09
C ALA A 25 -10.10 19.06 12.48
N LEU A 26 -11.20 18.51 13.00
CA LEU A 26 -11.20 17.69 14.20
C LEU A 26 -10.39 16.46 13.79
N ALA A 27 -9.06 16.57 13.93
CA ALA A 27 -8.20 15.44 13.78
C ALA A 27 -8.68 14.42 14.80
N ALA A 28 -9.21 13.30 14.31
CA ALA A 28 -9.64 12.20 15.16
C ALA A 28 -8.46 11.88 16.09
N VAL A 29 -8.65 12.11 17.39
CA VAL A 29 -7.60 11.87 18.38
C VAL A 29 -7.49 10.36 18.50
N GLY A 30 -6.59 9.76 17.72
CA GLY A 30 -6.39 8.31 17.72
C GLY A 30 -5.93 7.83 19.09
N CYS A 31 -6.45 6.68 19.52
CA CYS A 31 -6.05 6.01 20.76
C CYS A 31 -4.75 5.18 20.60
N ALA A 32 -3.90 5.55 19.63
CA ALA A 32 -2.68 4.81 19.29
C ALA A 32 -1.49 5.22 20.15
N LEU A 33 -0.55 4.29 20.34
CA LEU A 33 0.76 4.57 20.90
C LEU A 33 1.53 5.51 19.96
N THR A 34 2.35 6.40 20.52
CA THR A 34 3.17 7.32 19.71
C THR A 34 4.27 6.55 18.98
N ASN A 35 4.92 5.60 19.67
CA ASN A 35 5.96 4.76 19.11
C ASN A 35 5.71 3.30 19.56
N PRO A 36 4.80 2.58 18.87
CA PRO A 36 4.36 1.26 19.31
C PRO A 36 5.51 0.29 19.53
N GLU A 37 6.56 0.30 18.70
CA GLU A 37 7.62 -0.70 18.81
C GLU A 37 8.47 -0.51 20.07
N ASP A 38 8.89 0.72 20.35
CA ASP A 38 9.70 1.03 21.53
C ASP A 38 8.87 0.94 22.81
N ASP A 39 7.63 1.46 22.78
CA ASP A 39 6.70 1.37 23.91
C ASP A 39 6.43 -0.11 24.24
N LEU A 40 6.11 -0.94 23.25
CA LEU A 40 5.82 -2.37 23.46
C LEU A 40 7.06 -3.14 23.96
N ARG A 41 8.27 -2.85 23.44
CA ARG A 41 9.50 -3.48 23.95
C ARG A 41 9.80 -3.09 25.39
N SER A 42 9.45 -1.88 25.81
CA SER A 42 9.62 -1.47 27.20
C SER A 42 8.71 -2.27 28.15
N PHE A 43 7.52 -2.66 27.69
CA PHE A 43 6.56 -3.44 28.47
C PHE A 43 6.75 -4.96 28.35
N PHE A 44 7.23 -5.43 27.20
CA PHE A 44 7.47 -6.83 26.88
C PHE A 44 8.86 -7.01 26.26
N PRO A 45 9.95 -6.98 27.06
CA PRO A 45 11.31 -7.08 26.55
C PRO A 45 11.59 -8.35 25.72
N GLU A 46 10.83 -9.42 25.97
CA GLU A 46 10.91 -10.69 25.29
C GLU A 46 10.08 -10.78 23.99
N MET A 47 9.38 -9.70 23.59
CA MET A 47 8.57 -9.71 22.38
C MET A 47 9.41 -9.99 21.13
N THR A 48 8.90 -10.85 20.25
CA THR A 48 9.46 -11.09 18.93
C THR A 48 8.66 -10.42 17.83
N ASP A 49 7.35 -10.28 18.04
CA ASP A 49 6.44 -9.60 17.13
C ASP A 49 5.26 -8.96 17.88
N PHE A 50 4.53 -8.12 17.17
CA PHE A 50 3.20 -7.69 17.59
C PHE A 50 2.30 -7.54 16.36
N SER A 51 0.99 -7.60 16.58
CA SER A 51 0.00 -7.26 15.56
C SER A 51 -0.94 -6.18 16.07
N THR A 52 -1.27 -5.21 15.22
CA THR A 52 -2.22 -4.15 15.55
C THR A 52 -3.61 -4.51 15.04
N ARG A 53 -4.64 -4.29 15.87
CA ARG A 53 -6.06 -4.39 15.53
C ARG A 53 -6.69 -3.00 15.64
N TYR A 54 -7.56 -2.69 14.69
CA TYR A 54 -8.29 -1.43 14.67
C TYR A 54 -9.79 -1.71 14.72
N LEU A 55 -10.51 -0.87 15.46
CA LEU A 55 -11.96 -0.82 15.47
C LEU A 55 -12.41 0.63 15.27
N THR A 56 -13.08 0.90 14.17
CA THR A 56 -13.92 2.09 13.98
C THR A 56 -15.34 1.59 13.74
N PHE A 57 -16.25 1.90 14.67
CA PHE A 57 -17.62 1.36 14.58
C PHE A 57 -18.29 1.75 13.26
N GLN A 58 -18.17 3.00 12.82
CA GLN A 58 -18.78 3.49 11.58
C GLN A 58 -18.40 2.64 10.35
N ALA A 59 -17.14 2.22 10.27
CA ALA A 59 -16.61 1.50 9.11
C ALA A 59 -16.79 -0.02 9.22
N GLN A 60 -16.67 -0.58 10.43
CA GLN A 60 -16.53 -2.03 10.62
C GLN A 60 -17.71 -2.69 11.31
N ALA A 61 -18.43 -1.96 12.18
CA ALA A 61 -19.47 -2.55 13.01
C ALA A 61 -20.43 -1.48 13.56
N PRO A 62 -21.14 -0.72 12.70
CA PRO A 62 -21.93 0.44 13.12
C PRO A 62 -23.03 0.06 14.13
N GLU A 63 -23.63 -1.12 13.96
CA GLU A 63 -24.63 -1.68 14.87
C GLU A 63 -24.06 -2.03 16.26
N ARG A 64 -22.75 -2.27 16.35
CA ARG A 64 -22.09 -2.65 17.61
C ARG A 64 -21.68 -1.46 18.46
N HIS A 65 -21.79 -0.23 17.96
CA HIS A 65 -21.49 0.99 18.74
C HIS A 65 -22.36 1.07 20.00
N ALA A 66 -23.60 0.61 19.92
CA ALA A 66 -24.51 0.55 21.06
C ALA A 66 -24.02 -0.39 22.19
N LEU A 67 -23.17 -1.37 21.89
CA LEU A 67 -22.57 -2.24 22.91
C LEU A 67 -21.61 -1.46 23.82
N LEU A 68 -20.99 -0.39 23.32
CA LEU A 68 -20.14 0.48 24.13
C LEU A 68 -20.95 1.19 25.21
N SER A 69 -22.06 1.83 24.84
CA SER A 69 -22.96 2.50 25.80
C SER A 69 -23.55 1.50 26.80
N LYS A 70 -24.00 0.34 26.32
CA LYS A 70 -24.54 -0.72 27.18
C LYS A 70 -23.50 -1.24 28.19
N GLY A 71 -22.27 -1.46 27.75
CA GLY A 71 -21.19 -1.96 28.61
C GLY A 71 -20.72 -0.93 29.64
N LEU A 72 -20.81 0.36 29.31
CA LEU A 72 -20.45 1.45 30.20
C LEU A 72 -21.57 1.88 31.16
N GLY A 73 -22.82 1.57 30.83
CA GLY A 73 -23.98 1.87 31.68
C GLY A 73 -24.40 3.34 31.69
N ASP A 74 -23.87 4.16 30.78
CA ASP A 74 -24.16 5.59 30.69
C ASP A 74 -24.13 6.11 29.23
N ALA A 75 -24.34 7.42 29.09
CA ALA A 75 -24.29 8.10 27.81
C ALA A 75 -22.84 8.20 27.31
N LEU A 76 -22.64 7.92 26.02
CA LEU A 76 -21.35 8.08 25.37
C LEU A 76 -20.97 9.55 25.23
N ASP A 77 -19.69 9.85 25.41
CA ASP A 77 -19.15 11.18 25.14
C ASP A 77 -19.23 11.48 23.62
N PRO A 78 -19.82 12.62 23.23
CA PRO A 78 -20.08 12.95 21.83
C PRO A 78 -18.82 13.35 21.05
N VAL A 79 -17.64 13.32 21.66
CA VAL A 79 -16.35 13.65 21.02
C VAL A 79 -15.40 12.45 21.05
N TYR A 80 -15.29 11.77 22.18
CA TYR A 80 -14.29 10.70 22.36
C TYR A 80 -14.86 9.28 22.21
N GLU A 81 -16.18 9.15 22.06
CA GLU A 81 -16.88 7.87 22.01
C GLU A 81 -17.91 7.83 20.85
N THR A 82 -17.68 8.61 19.79
CA THR A 82 -18.49 8.55 18.57
C THR A 82 -18.11 7.35 17.71
N SER A 83 -18.98 6.98 16.77
CA SER A 83 -18.79 5.79 15.94
C SER A 83 -17.56 5.87 15.02
N ASP A 84 -17.10 7.07 14.69
CA ASP A 84 -15.95 7.36 13.83
C ASP A 84 -14.61 7.40 14.57
N VAL A 85 -14.61 7.32 15.92
CA VAL A 85 -13.36 7.25 16.70
C VAL A 85 -12.65 5.93 16.44
N PRO A 86 -11.37 5.94 16.01
CA PRO A 86 -10.59 4.74 15.84
C PRO A 86 -9.99 4.26 17.17
N TYR A 87 -10.30 3.02 17.53
CA TYR A 87 -9.70 2.29 18.64
C TYR A 87 -8.59 1.36 18.14
N THR A 88 -7.50 1.27 18.89
CA THR A 88 -6.31 0.50 18.51
C THR A 88 -5.92 -0.44 19.63
N LEU A 89 -5.67 -1.70 19.29
CA LEU A 89 -5.14 -2.72 20.19
C LEU A 89 -3.93 -3.43 19.59
N TYR A 90 -2.85 -3.50 20.35
CA TYR A 90 -1.61 -4.18 19.99
C TYR A 90 -1.57 -5.53 20.72
N ALA A 91 -1.63 -6.64 19.97
CA ALA A 91 -1.45 -7.98 20.50
C ALA A 91 0.02 -8.38 20.37
N VAL A 92 0.70 -8.55 21.50
CA VAL A 92 2.15 -8.75 21.60
C VAL A 92 2.45 -10.25 21.72
N ARG A 93 3.49 -10.72 21.04
CA ARG A 93 3.88 -12.14 21.04
C ARG A 93 5.37 -12.34 21.20
N ALA A 94 5.73 -13.49 21.77
CA ALA A 94 7.06 -14.06 21.69
C ALA A 94 6.95 -15.46 21.08
N ASN A 95 7.66 -15.69 19.98
CA ASN A 95 7.73 -17.00 19.32
C ASN A 95 6.34 -17.61 19.03
N GLY A 96 5.41 -16.78 18.56
CA GLY A 96 4.03 -17.17 18.27
C GLY A 96 3.10 -17.31 19.48
N LYS A 97 3.60 -17.25 20.72
CA LYS A 97 2.79 -17.25 21.95
C LYS A 97 2.37 -15.83 22.31
N SER A 98 1.08 -15.64 22.65
CA SER A 98 0.59 -14.35 23.15
C SER A 98 1.23 -14.03 24.50
N LEU A 99 1.87 -12.87 24.61
CA LEU A 99 2.34 -12.32 25.88
C LEU A 99 1.24 -11.50 26.55
N GLY A 100 0.53 -10.71 25.75
CA GLY A 100 -0.42 -9.76 26.28
C GLY A 100 -0.94 -8.78 25.25
N TYR A 101 -1.60 -7.73 25.74
CA TYR A 101 -2.20 -6.70 24.93
C TYR A 101 -1.84 -5.30 25.45
N VAL A 102 -1.69 -4.35 24.53
CA VAL A 102 -1.60 -2.92 24.87
C VAL A 102 -2.64 -2.16 24.08
N PHE A 103 -3.42 -1.32 24.74
CA PHE A 103 -4.49 -0.58 24.08
C PHE A 103 -4.89 0.65 24.88
N GLY A 104 -5.31 1.67 24.15
CA GLY A 104 -5.56 3.00 24.68
C GLY A 104 -7.01 3.43 24.59
N ALA A 105 -7.42 4.29 25.52
CA ALA A 105 -8.72 4.95 25.51
C ALA A 105 -8.55 6.43 25.83
N ASN A 106 -9.21 7.28 25.05
CA ASN A 106 -9.42 8.68 25.37
C ASN A 106 -10.67 8.83 26.24
N GLN A 107 -10.59 9.56 27.33
CA GLN A 107 -11.73 9.86 28.19
C GLN A 107 -11.76 11.34 28.54
N ARG A 108 -12.94 11.94 28.49
CA ARG A 108 -13.12 13.30 28.98
C ARG A 108 -12.88 13.35 30.49
N GLY A 109 -11.83 14.07 30.89
CA GLY A 109 -11.60 14.49 32.26
C GLY A 109 -12.20 15.88 32.55
N THR A 110 -11.93 16.37 33.75
CA THR A 110 -12.33 17.68 34.28
C THR A 110 -11.65 18.82 33.54
N TYR A 111 -10.33 18.69 33.29
CA TYR A 111 -9.50 19.76 32.71
C TYR A 111 -9.11 19.53 31.25
N SER A 112 -9.11 18.27 30.80
CA SER A 112 -8.74 17.90 29.44
C SER A 112 -9.22 16.51 29.07
N ASN A 113 -8.97 16.10 27.83
CA ASN A 113 -8.91 14.68 27.49
C ASN A 113 -7.81 13.99 28.33
N ILE A 114 -8.11 12.80 28.81
CA ILE A 114 -7.20 11.88 29.48
C ILE A 114 -7.00 10.69 28.54
N GLN A 115 -5.75 10.40 28.17
CA GLN A 115 -5.41 9.23 27.38
C GLN A 115 -4.81 8.17 28.31
N VAL A 116 -5.60 7.12 28.59
CA VAL A 116 -5.21 5.98 29.40
C VAL A 116 -4.70 4.87 28.50
N ILE A 117 -3.53 4.32 28.81
CA ILE A 117 -2.98 3.14 28.15
C ILE A 117 -2.93 2.00 29.16
N ALA A 118 -3.57 0.89 28.81
CA ALA A 118 -3.53 -0.34 29.58
C ALA A 118 -2.57 -1.33 28.95
N VAL A 119 -1.72 -1.94 29.78
CA VAL A 119 -0.85 -3.07 29.43
C VAL A 119 -1.38 -4.28 30.18
N THR A 120 -1.73 -5.34 29.47
CA THR A 120 -2.31 -6.55 30.06
C THR A 120 -1.47 -7.79 29.76
N GLU A 121 -1.61 -8.81 30.59
CA GLU A 121 -1.28 -10.18 30.22
C GLU A 121 -2.28 -10.72 29.18
N ALA A 122 -2.05 -11.94 28.68
CA ALA A 122 -2.91 -12.61 27.70
C ALA A 122 -4.32 -12.93 28.21
N ASP A 123 -4.54 -12.94 29.52
CA ASP A 123 -5.84 -13.15 30.18
C ASP A 123 -6.56 -11.84 30.55
N LEU A 124 -6.04 -10.69 30.08
CA LEU A 124 -6.56 -9.34 30.37
C LEU A 124 -6.39 -8.88 31.84
N SER A 125 -5.54 -9.55 32.63
CA SER A 125 -5.04 -8.97 33.88
C SER A 125 -4.10 -7.80 33.60
N LEU A 126 -4.27 -6.67 34.31
CA LEU A 126 -3.43 -5.48 34.12
C LEU A 126 -2.03 -5.71 34.70
N LYS A 127 -1.02 -5.56 33.85
CA LYS A 127 0.39 -5.47 34.27
C LYS A 127 0.78 -4.05 34.67
N ASN A 128 0.25 -3.07 33.94
CA ASN A 128 0.60 -1.66 34.10
C ASN A 128 -0.50 -0.78 33.51
N VAL A 129 -0.69 0.41 34.08
CA VAL A 129 -1.51 1.49 33.52
C VAL A 129 -0.70 2.77 33.53
N TYR A 130 -0.66 3.48 32.40
CA TYR A 130 -0.06 4.82 32.38
C TYR A 130 -0.89 5.82 31.59
N LEU A 131 -0.67 7.10 31.92
CA LEU A 131 -1.43 8.21 31.36
C LEU A 131 -0.58 8.97 30.35
N GLN A 132 -0.77 8.68 29.06
CA GLN A 132 -0.06 9.34 27.98
C GLN A 132 -0.40 10.83 27.89
N LYS A 133 -1.67 11.21 28.18
CA LYS A 133 -2.13 12.59 28.24
C LYS A 133 -3.01 12.81 29.47
N ILE A 134 -2.71 13.85 30.23
CA ILE A 134 -3.52 14.35 31.35
C ILE A 134 -3.09 15.79 31.64
N ARG A 135 -4.03 16.67 32.02
CA ARG A 135 -3.75 18.07 32.44
C ARG A 135 -4.38 18.42 33.79
N SER A 136 -4.61 17.42 34.62
CA SER A 136 -5.06 17.62 36.00
C SER A 136 -4.06 18.46 36.79
N PRO A 137 -4.47 19.34 37.72
CA PRO A 137 -3.54 20.04 38.61
C PRO A 137 -2.64 19.10 39.40
N LEU A 138 -3.15 17.91 39.77
CA LEU A 138 -2.42 16.86 40.46
C LEU A 138 -2.05 15.70 39.51
N TRP A 139 -1.67 15.99 38.26
CA TRP A 139 -1.35 14.94 37.28
C TRP A 139 -0.21 14.02 37.71
N GLU A 140 0.74 14.51 38.51
CA GLU A 140 1.88 13.72 39.00
C GLU A 140 1.43 12.57 39.91
N THR A 141 0.42 12.78 40.75
CA THR A 141 -0.10 11.71 41.62
C THR A 141 -0.78 10.62 40.81
N PHE A 142 -1.47 10.98 39.71
CA PHE A 142 -2.04 10.02 38.77
C PHE A 142 -1.01 9.30 37.88
N ARG A 143 0.24 9.77 37.85
CA ARG A 143 1.37 9.11 37.17
C ARG A 143 2.36 8.45 38.13
N SER A 144 2.07 8.47 39.42
CA SER A 144 2.93 7.84 40.42
C SER A 144 2.92 6.32 40.26
N GLU A 145 4.05 5.70 40.56
CA GLU A 145 4.19 4.24 40.57
C GLU A 145 3.16 3.60 41.51
N ALA A 146 2.99 4.15 42.71
CA ALA A 146 2.00 3.68 43.69
C ALA A 146 0.56 3.64 43.13
N PHE A 147 0.16 4.64 42.35
CA PHE A 147 -1.17 4.64 41.73
C PHE A 147 -1.27 3.63 40.58
N SER A 148 -0.24 3.52 39.74
CA SER A 148 -0.21 2.50 38.69
C SER A 148 -0.24 1.08 39.29
N GLU A 149 0.51 0.83 40.36
CA GLU A 149 0.50 -0.45 41.08
C GLU A 149 -0.87 -0.75 41.69
N ALA A 150 -1.56 0.25 42.26
CA ALA A 150 -2.91 0.08 42.80
C ALA A 150 -3.94 -0.31 41.72
N LEU A 151 -3.72 0.09 40.47
CA LEU A 151 -4.53 -0.33 39.33
C LEU A 151 -4.09 -1.69 38.76
N SER A 152 -2.79 -1.98 38.86
CA SER A 152 -2.17 -3.20 38.35
C SER A 152 -2.52 -4.40 39.22
N GLY A 153 -2.53 -5.60 38.63
CA GLY A 153 -2.95 -6.84 39.30
C GLY A 153 -4.46 -7.08 39.31
N LEU A 154 -5.28 -6.09 38.95
CA LEU A 154 -6.71 -6.27 38.70
C LEU A 154 -6.99 -6.71 37.26
N SER A 155 -7.99 -7.55 37.07
CA SER A 155 -8.54 -7.83 35.73
C SER A 155 -9.25 -6.61 35.18
N LEU A 156 -9.15 -6.38 33.87
CA LEU A 156 -9.95 -5.35 33.20
C LEU A 156 -11.47 -5.52 33.44
N GLU A 157 -11.92 -6.77 33.63
CA GLU A 157 -13.33 -7.09 33.95
C GLU A 157 -13.82 -6.46 35.26
N THR A 158 -12.93 -6.11 36.18
CA THR A 158 -13.28 -5.49 37.46
C THR A 158 -13.71 -4.03 37.30
N TYR A 159 -13.22 -3.34 36.25
CA TYR A 159 -13.33 -1.89 36.12
C TYR A 159 -14.73 -1.34 35.81
N PRO A 160 -15.60 -2.01 35.03
CA PRO A 160 -16.99 -1.59 34.90
C PRO A 160 -17.70 -1.47 36.25
N THR A 161 -17.53 -2.45 37.14
CA THR A 161 -18.10 -2.42 38.49
C THR A 161 -17.49 -1.30 39.33
N LEU A 162 -16.16 -1.16 39.34
CA LEU A 162 -15.48 -0.08 40.06
C LEU A 162 -15.91 1.31 39.59
N SER A 163 -15.99 1.51 38.26
CA SER A 163 -16.37 2.79 37.67
C SER A 163 -17.80 3.19 38.08
N ALA A 164 -18.77 2.28 37.96
CA ALA A 164 -20.16 2.54 38.36
C ALA A 164 -20.26 2.85 39.85
N CYS A 165 -19.61 2.04 40.67
CA CYS A 165 -19.61 2.14 42.12
C CYS A 165 -19.02 3.48 42.63
N TYR A 166 -17.97 4.01 41.99
CA TYR A 166 -17.41 5.33 42.32
C TYR A 166 -18.30 6.48 41.88
N VAL A 167 -19.05 6.34 40.78
CA VAL A 167 -20.06 7.32 40.35
C VAL A 167 -21.21 7.40 41.35
N GLU A 168 -21.61 6.26 41.91
CA GLU A 168 -22.70 6.16 42.88
C GLU A 168 -22.26 6.48 44.33
N GLY A 169 -20.97 6.66 44.57
CA GLY A 169 -20.42 6.88 45.92
C GLY A 169 -20.55 5.67 46.85
N ARG A 170 -20.56 4.45 46.29
CA ARG A 170 -20.72 3.19 47.04
C ARG A 170 -19.43 2.38 47.16
N CYS A 171 -18.31 2.93 46.71
CA CYS A 171 -17.06 2.19 46.62
C CYS A 171 -16.30 2.06 47.92
N ASP A 172 -15.77 0.86 48.10
CA ASP A 172 -14.78 0.57 49.11
C ASP A 172 -13.43 1.16 48.65
N PRO A 173 -12.92 2.20 49.35
CA PRO A 173 -11.65 2.81 49.01
C PRO A 173 -10.46 1.85 49.15
N GLU A 174 -10.61 0.70 49.83
CA GLU A 174 -9.55 -0.29 49.99
C GLU A 174 -9.19 -1.00 48.68
N THR A 175 -10.08 -1.01 47.67
CA THR A 175 -9.78 -1.70 46.40
C THR A 175 -8.85 -0.89 45.50
N VAL A 176 -9.18 0.39 45.26
CA VAL A 176 -8.34 1.35 44.52
C VAL A 176 -8.63 2.73 45.07
N ALA A 177 -7.74 3.32 45.86
CA ALA A 177 -7.95 4.64 46.44
C ALA A 177 -7.69 5.77 45.42
N ASP A 178 -8.43 6.88 45.53
CA ASP A 178 -8.13 8.11 44.79
C ASP A 178 -6.78 8.69 45.29
N PRO A 179 -5.73 8.73 44.44
CA PRO A 179 -4.39 9.15 44.85
C PRO A 179 -4.33 10.64 45.21
N THR A 180 -5.38 11.42 44.91
CA THR A 180 -5.48 12.84 45.23
C THR A 180 -6.19 13.12 46.56
N GLY A 181 -6.67 12.08 47.25
CA GLY A 181 -7.49 12.22 48.45
C GLY A 181 -8.82 12.95 48.16
N GLY A 182 -9.38 12.77 46.95
CA GLY A 182 -10.66 13.34 46.54
C GLY A 182 -10.60 14.73 45.91
N LYS A 183 -9.43 15.39 45.90
CA LYS A 183 -9.26 16.76 45.36
C LYS A 183 -9.54 16.83 43.86
N GLU A 184 -9.18 15.79 43.10
CA GLU A 184 -9.42 15.71 41.65
C GLU A 184 -10.27 14.47 41.30
N SER A 185 -11.29 14.19 42.13
CA SER A 185 -12.12 12.99 41.99
C SER A 185 -12.81 12.84 40.62
N GLY A 186 -13.00 13.94 39.88
CA GLY A 186 -13.52 13.90 38.51
C GLY A 186 -12.57 13.20 37.53
N ASP A 187 -11.28 13.52 37.60
CA ASP A 187 -10.25 12.89 36.75
C ASP A 187 -9.98 11.45 37.17
N PHE A 188 -9.99 11.17 38.48
CA PHE A 188 -9.90 9.81 39.01
C PHE A 188 -11.03 8.92 38.46
N ARG A 189 -12.29 9.37 38.54
CA ARG A 189 -13.44 8.65 37.97
C ARG A 189 -13.33 8.48 36.45
N ALA A 190 -12.81 9.48 35.73
CA ALA A 190 -12.57 9.39 34.30
C ALA A 190 -11.50 8.33 33.96
N ILE A 191 -10.45 8.18 34.75
CA ILE A 191 -9.44 7.11 34.57
C ILE A 191 -10.08 5.73 34.74
N LEU A 192 -10.85 5.52 35.81
CA LEU A 192 -11.55 4.25 36.04
C LEU A 192 -12.55 3.93 34.92
N ARG A 193 -13.28 4.95 34.46
CA ARG A 193 -14.19 4.83 33.32
C ARG A 193 -13.46 4.46 32.03
N ALA A 194 -12.29 5.03 31.78
CA ALA A 194 -11.48 4.68 30.61
C ALA A 194 -11.07 3.20 30.64
N LEU A 195 -10.69 2.67 31.82
CA LEU A 195 -10.38 1.24 32.00
C LEU A 195 -11.63 0.35 31.81
N ALA A 196 -12.80 0.78 32.30
CA ALA A 196 -14.07 0.10 32.04
C ALA A 196 -14.39 0.06 30.53
N LYS A 197 -14.15 1.16 29.81
CA LYS A 197 -14.27 1.22 28.35
C LYS A 197 -13.32 0.25 27.67
N LEU A 198 -12.08 0.18 28.13
CA LEU A 198 -11.09 -0.74 27.58
C LEU A 198 -11.55 -2.20 27.71
N HIS A 199 -12.15 -2.60 28.84
CA HIS A 199 -12.75 -3.93 28.96
C HIS A 199 -13.82 -4.22 27.87
N VAL A 200 -14.73 -3.28 27.62
CA VAL A 200 -15.75 -3.45 26.58
C VAL A 200 -15.09 -3.56 25.20
N LEU A 201 -14.15 -2.68 24.90
CA LEU A 201 -13.42 -2.67 23.64
C LEU A 201 -12.56 -3.91 23.43
N SER A 202 -11.95 -4.47 24.48
CA SER A 202 -11.15 -5.69 24.36
C SER A 202 -12.02 -6.88 23.95
N ASN A 203 -13.23 -6.99 24.49
CA ASN A 203 -14.16 -8.04 24.09
C ASN A 203 -14.46 -7.94 22.58
N LEU A 204 -14.76 -6.73 22.10
CA LEU A 204 -15.04 -6.48 20.68
C LEU A 204 -13.81 -6.70 19.78
N LEU A 205 -12.64 -6.23 20.19
CA LEU A 205 -11.40 -6.29 19.40
C LEU A 205 -10.76 -7.68 19.39
N LEU A 206 -11.01 -8.51 20.41
CA LEU A 206 -10.44 -9.85 20.55
C LEU A 206 -11.37 -10.97 20.07
N GLU A 207 -12.66 -10.68 19.90
CA GLU A 207 -13.64 -11.64 19.39
C GLU A 207 -13.18 -12.36 18.10
N PRO A 208 -13.33 -13.70 18.03
CA PRO A 208 -13.05 -14.45 16.82
C PRO A 208 -13.94 -13.99 15.66
N GLY A 209 -13.36 -13.72 14.50
CA GLY A 209 -14.13 -13.38 13.30
C GLY A 209 -14.51 -11.91 13.16
N VAL A 210 -14.35 -11.08 14.20
CA VAL A 210 -14.00 -9.68 13.96
C VAL A 210 -12.68 -9.78 13.22
N GLU A 211 -12.71 -9.52 11.91
CA GLU A 211 -11.54 -9.65 11.04
C GLU A 211 -10.37 -9.09 11.85
N ARG A 212 -9.26 -9.84 11.94
CA ARG A 212 -7.97 -9.20 12.16
C ARG A 212 -7.99 -8.14 11.09
N ALA A 213 -8.31 -6.90 11.46
CA ALA A 213 -8.20 -5.78 10.59
C ALA A 213 -6.71 -5.72 10.37
N GLY A 214 -6.22 -6.52 9.42
CA GLY A 214 -5.03 -6.25 8.71
C GLY A 214 -5.27 -4.81 8.31
N ARG A 215 -4.60 -3.92 9.04
CA ARG A 215 -4.05 -2.69 8.54
C ARG A 215 -4.99 -2.01 7.51
N ASP A 216 -5.94 -1.16 7.89
CA ASP A 216 -6.91 -0.64 6.90
C ASP A 216 -6.26 0.23 5.78
N ALA A 217 -5.03 0.70 5.98
CA ALA A 217 -4.18 1.22 4.91
C ALA A 217 -3.19 0.17 4.35
N GLN A 218 -2.45 -0.52 5.22
CA GLN A 218 -1.37 -1.42 4.82
C GLN A 218 -1.87 -2.81 4.36
N ALA A 219 -3.11 -3.23 4.63
CA ALA A 219 -3.74 -4.45 4.15
C ALA A 219 -4.79 -4.19 3.08
N ARG A 220 -5.30 -2.96 2.95
CA ARG A 220 -5.83 -2.52 1.65
C ARG A 220 -4.68 -2.50 0.63
N SER A 221 -3.49 -2.05 1.05
CA SER A 221 -2.24 -2.29 0.32
C SER A 221 -1.89 -3.78 0.20
N GLU A 222 -2.00 -4.62 1.24
CA GLU A 222 -1.67 -6.05 1.12
C GLU A 222 -2.69 -6.87 0.30
N ARG A 223 -3.96 -6.44 0.22
CA ARG A 223 -4.95 -6.98 -0.73
C ARG A 223 -4.58 -6.60 -2.15
N ILE A 224 -4.19 -5.34 -2.39
CA ILE A 224 -3.65 -4.91 -3.67
C ILE A 224 -2.40 -5.74 -4.03
N THR A 225 -1.48 -5.98 -3.10
CA THR A 225 -0.26 -6.79 -3.37
C THR A 225 -0.52 -8.30 -3.46
N SER A 226 -1.56 -8.84 -2.84
CA SER A 226 -1.93 -10.26 -2.99
C SER A 226 -2.71 -10.54 -4.28
N TRP A 227 -3.41 -9.55 -4.84
CA TRP A 227 -4.07 -9.67 -6.16
C TRP A 227 -3.09 -9.40 -7.30
N TRP A 228 -2.04 -8.61 -7.03
CA TRP A 228 -0.96 -8.32 -7.96
C TRP A 228 0.32 -9.08 -7.57
N HIS A 229 0.44 -10.33 -8.02
CA HIS A 229 1.68 -11.12 -7.92
C HIS A 229 2.79 -10.68 -8.92
N GLY A 230 2.63 -9.53 -9.56
CA GLY A 230 3.73 -8.91 -10.30
C GLY A 230 4.70 -8.31 -9.30
N GLU A 231 5.77 -9.03 -8.94
CA GLU A 231 6.96 -8.40 -8.36
C GLU A 231 7.26 -7.15 -9.21
N PRO A 232 7.50 -5.95 -8.63
CA PRO A 232 8.11 -4.87 -9.38
C PRO A 232 9.40 -5.44 -9.97
N THR A 233 9.36 -5.74 -11.27
CA THR A 233 10.32 -6.67 -11.87
C THR A 233 11.67 -6.00 -12.12
N GLY A 234 11.73 -4.67 -12.12
CA GLY A 234 12.99 -3.96 -12.27
C GLY A 234 13.59 -3.55 -10.94
N ARG A 235 14.92 -3.59 -10.97
CA ARG A 235 15.79 -3.08 -9.91
C ARG A 235 15.79 -1.56 -9.95
N ALA A 236 16.21 -0.92 -8.86
CA ALA A 236 16.50 0.49 -8.92
C ALA A 236 17.61 0.78 -9.94
N ILE A 237 17.50 1.92 -10.63
CA ILE A 237 18.62 2.48 -11.38
C ILE A 237 19.49 3.22 -10.38
N VAL A 238 20.70 2.71 -10.13
CA VAL A 238 21.68 3.34 -9.22
C VAL A 238 22.58 4.33 -9.96
N GLU A 239 22.93 4.00 -11.21
CA GLU A 239 23.82 4.81 -12.05
C GLU A 239 23.10 5.21 -13.35
N PRO A 240 22.26 6.25 -13.32
CA PRO A 240 21.44 6.64 -14.45
C PRO A 240 22.30 7.14 -15.62
N ARG A 241 22.02 6.61 -16.81
CA ARG A 241 22.65 7.07 -18.05
C ARG A 241 21.85 8.20 -18.66
N TRP A 242 22.50 9.35 -18.83
CA TRP A 242 21.88 10.56 -19.34
C TRP A 242 22.27 10.83 -20.80
N SER A 243 21.33 11.38 -21.56
CA SER A 243 21.55 11.90 -22.91
C SER A 243 21.09 13.36 -23.02
N SER A 244 21.49 14.06 -24.09
CA SER A 244 20.84 15.32 -24.45
C SER A 244 19.49 15.04 -25.10
N ILE A 245 18.56 15.99 -25.02
CA ILE A 245 17.23 15.89 -25.67
C ILE A 245 17.32 15.49 -27.14
N GLN A 246 18.29 16.03 -27.89
CA GLN A 246 18.44 15.79 -29.33
C GLN A 246 18.87 14.35 -29.66
N ARG A 247 19.44 13.63 -28.69
CA ARG A 247 19.91 12.24 -28.85
C ARG A 247 18.99 11.23 -28.17
N ALA A 248 17.97 11.69 -27.45
CA ALA A 248 17.10 10.81 -26.70
C ALA A 248 16.17 10.05 -27.67
N PRO A 249 16.02 8.72 -27.54
CA PRO A 249 15.27 7.89 -28.49
C PRO A 249 13.75 7.90 -28.25
N TRP A 250 13.23 8.84 -27.46
CA TRP A 250 11.84 8.85 -27.02
C TRP A 250 10.91 9.50 -28.03
N SER A 251 9.69 8.95 -28.14
CA SER A 251 8.64 9.57 -28.96
C SER A 251 8.24 10.93 -28.39
N GLN A 252 7.73 11.83 -29.24
CA GLN A 252 7.30 13.17 -28.82
C GLN A 252 6.13 13.12 -27.80
N ASP A 253 5.31 12.09 -27.88
CA ASP A 253 4.15 11.88 -27.02
C ASP A 253 4.45 11.03 -25.78
N GLU A 254 5.70 10.56 -25.62
CA GLU A 254 6.11 9.78 -24.44
C GLU A 254 5.77 10.57 -23.16
N PRO A 255 5.01 9.99 -22.23
CA PRO A 255 4.79 10.61 -20.94
C PRO A 255 6.10 10.62 -20.15
N VAL A 256 6.50 11.80 -19.70
CA VAL A 256 7.76 12.03 -18.98
C VAL A 256 7.53 12.86 -17.73
N ILE A 257 8.55 12.81 -16.89
CA ILE A 257 8.69 13.55 -15.66
C ILE A 257 9.78 14.59 -15.88
N LEU A 258 9.39 15.85 -15.83
CA LEU A 258 10.33 16.96 -15.83
C LEU A 258 10.54 17.40 -14.39
N TRP A 259 11.79 17.37 -13.94
CA TRP A 259 12.18 17.88 -12.64
C TRP A 259 13.37 18.85 -12.77
N ARG A 260 13.39 19.88 -11.93
CA ARG A 260 14.39 20.95 -11.98
C ARG A 260 14.94 21.22 -10.58
N SER A 261 16.26 21.30 -10.49
CA SER A 261 16.98 21.82 -9.33
C SER A 261 18.03 22.81 -9.80
N GLY A 262 17.94 24.03 -9.29
CA GLY A 262 18.80 25.14 -9.69
C GLY A 262 18.85 25.33 -11.21
N ALA A 263 20.06 25.20 -11.76
CA ALA A 263 20.33 25.36 -13.19
C ALA A 263 20.13 24.07 -14.00
N GLN A 264 20.00 22.92 -13.35
CA GLN A 264 19.87 21.63 -14.02
C GLN A 264 18.42 21.17 -14.10
N SER A 265 18.08 20.48 -15.18
CA SER A 265 16.80 19.82 -15.35
C SER A 265 17.03 18.40 -15.86
N VAL A 266 16.18 17.49 -15.42
CA VAL A 266 16.17 16.10 -15.87
C VAL A 266 14.79 15.73 -16.40
N ILE A 267 14.78 14.90 -17.44
CA ILE A 267 13.59 14.30 -18.02
C ILE A 267 13.69 12.79 -17.83
N ILE A 268 12.69 12.22 -17.15
CA ILE A 268 12.62 10.79 -16.85
C ILE A 268 11.38 10.22 -17.54
N PRO A 269 11.52 9.36 -18.56
CA PRO A 269 10.38 8.71 -19.20
C PRO A 269 9.61 7.81 -18.25
N LEU A 270 8.29 7.86 -18.33
CA LEU A 270 7.43 7.02 -17.51
C LEU A 270 7.59 5.55 -17.90
N SER A 271 7.89 5.24 -19.17
CA SER A 271 8.26 3.88 -19.59
C SER A 271 9.49 3.33 -18.88
N VAL A 272 10.48 4.18 -18.57
CA VAL A 272 11.65 3.77 -17.77
C VAL A 272 11.25 3.54 -16.32
N LEU A 273 10.45 4.44 -15.73
CA LEU A 273 9.93 4.26 -14.36
C LEU A 273 8.99 3.05 -14.24
N ALA A 274 8.31 2.69 -15.33
CA ALA A 274 7.44 1.52 -15.40
C ALA A 274 8.21 0.22 -15.20
N THR A 275 9.41 0.17 -15.77
CA THR A 275 10.33 -0.95 -15.60
C THR A 275 11.13 -0.81 -14.32
N HIS A 276 11.60 0.40 -13.97
CA HIS A 276 12.44 0.71 -12.81
C HIS A 276 11.74 1.69 -11.88
N PRO A 277 10.95 1.21 -10.91
CA PRO A 277 10.14 2.08 -10.06
C PRO A 277 10.95 3.04 -9.17
N VAL A 278 12.28 2.88 -9.12
CA VAL A 278 13.19 3.76 -8.40
C VAL A 278 14.37 4.14 -9.30
N VAL A 279 14.66 5.44 -9.40
CA VAL A 279 15.85 5.99 -10.04
C VAL A 279 16.60 6.84 -9.01
N ASN A 280 17.76 6.35 -8.55
CA ASN A 280 18.69 7.10 -7.72
C ASN A 280 19.58 7.94 -8.65
N ALA A 281 19.66 9.25 -8.42
CA ALA A 281 20.38 10.17 -9.29
C ALA A 281 21.03 11.29 -8.50
N GLU A 282 22.09 11.87 -9.06
CA GLU A 282 22.62 13.16 -8.64
C GLU A 282 22.22 14.24 -9.65
N VAL A 283 21.57 15.30 -9.18
CA VAL A 283 21.14 16.43 -10.00
C VAL A 283 21.47 17.73 -9.28
N ASP A 284 22.31 18.53 -9.90
CA ASP A 284 22.81 19.79 -9.32
C ASP A 284 23.47 19.60 -7.94
N GLY A 285 24.26 18.53 -7.78
CA GLY A 285 24.92 18.17 -6.52
C GLY A 285 24.00 17.59 -5.45
N ARG A 286 22.71 17.39 -5.75
CA ARG A 286 21.73 16.80 -4.82
C ARG A 286 21.48 15.34 -5.15
N GLU A 287 21.60 14.52 -4.13
CA GLU A 287 21.28 13.09 -4.18
C GLU A 287 19.77 12.92 -4.06
N VAL A 288 19.13 12.50 -5.15
CA VAL A 288 17.68 12.39 -5.26
C VAL A 288 17.30 10.98 -5.67
N ALA A 289 16.19 10.48 -5.13
CA ALA A 289 15.53 9.29 -5.66
C ALA A 289 14.16 9.66 -6.23
N PHE A 290 13.94 9.30 -7.49
CA PHE A 290 12.64 9.38 -8.13
C PHE A 290 11.96 8.03 -7.97
N THR A 291 10.82 8.03 -7.29
CA THR A 291 10.02 6.83 -7.03
C THR A 291 8.71 6.93 -7.80
N TRP A 292 8.30 5.82 -8.42
CA TRP A 292 7.01 5.69 -9.07
C TRP A 292 6.21 4.57 -8.41
N SER A 293 5.02 4.91 -7.93
CA SER A 293 4.07 3.92 -7.44
C SER A 293 3.06 3.63 -8.54
N PRO A 294 3.14 2.45 -9.21
CA PRO A 294 2.19 2.09 -10.26
C PRO A 294 0.75 2.09 -9.77
N TYR A 295 0.55 1.74 -8.49
CA TYR A 295 -0.77 1.58 -7.86
C TYR A 295 -1.57 2.87 -7.80
N GLN A 296 -0.90 4.00 -7.57
CA GLN A 296 -1.55 5.31 -7.51
C GLN A 296 -1.21 6.20 -8.70
N ASN A 297 -0.35 5.73 -9.60
CA ASN A 297 0.25 6.54 -10.65
C ASN A 297 0.94 7.80 -10.07
N THR A 298 1.49 7.67 -8.86
CA THR A 298 2.09 8.76 -8.09
C THR A 298 3.60 8.72 -8.24
N ILE A 299 4.20 9.91 -8.39
CA ILE A 299 5.65 10.06 -8.51
C ILE A 299 6.12 10.98 -7.41
N VAL A 300 7.10 10.51 -6.65
CA VAL A 300 7.69 11.29 -5.56
C VAL A 300 9.18 11.34 -5.78
N ALA A 301 9.73 12.54 -5.69
CA ALA A 301 11.17 12.76 -5.63
C ALA A 301 11.55 13.06 -4.18
N LEU A 302 12.60 12.39 -3.71
CA LEU A 302 13.09 12.45 -2.32
C LEU A 302 14.55 12.83 -2.33
N GLU A 303 14.99 13.71 -1.44
CA GLU A 303 16.41 13.74 -1.12
C GLU A 303 16.80 12.43 -0.43
N ARG A 304 18.01 11.94 -0.69
CA ARG A 304 18.56 10.78 0.00
C ARG A 304 19.97 11.07 0.49
N PRO A 305 20.44 10.41 1.57
CA PRO A 305 21.85 10.43 1.93
C PRO A 305 22.73 9.93 0.78
N SER A 306 23.92 10.49 0.62
CA SER A 306 24.83 10.17 -0.48
C SER A 306 25.35 8.74 -0.45
N ASP A 307 25.44 8.15 0.75
CA ASP A 307 25.87 6.78 0.98
C ASP A 307 24.76 5.75 0.75
N MET A 308 23.51 6.18 0.59
CA MET A 308 22.35 5.30 0.53
C MET A 308 21.70 5.30 -0.85
N HIS A 309 21.29 4.12 -1.32
CA HIS A 309 20.39 3.98 -2.47
C HIS A 309 19.06 3.39 -2.03
N PHE A 310 17.98 3.80 -2.69
CA PHE A 310 16.68 3.17 -2.51
C PHE A 310 16.46 2.06 -3.53
N GLU A 311 15.90 0.95 -3.07
CA GLU A 311 15.42 -0.18 -3.86
C GLU A 311 13.89 -0.24 -3.81
N PRO A 312 13.19 -0.64 -4.89
CA PRO A 312 11.76 -0.82 -4.86
C PRO A 312 11.38 -1.97 -3.92
N THR A 313 10.19 -1.88 -3.32
CA THR A 313 9.59 -2.99 -2.59
C THR A 313 8.23 -3.33 -3.19
N THR A 314 7.72 -4.51 -2.87
CA THR A 314 6.32 -4.86 -3.10
C THR A 314 5.40 -4.30 -2.03
N GLU A 315 5.92 -3.76 -0.93
CA GLU A 315 5.11 -3.27 0.18
C GLU A 315 4.57 -1.88 -0.13
N LEU A 316 3.33 -1.59 0.26
CA LEU A 316 2.77 -0.24 0.15
C LEU A 316 2.33 0.26 1.52
N LEU A 317 2.37 1.58 1.68
CA LEU A 317 1.81 2.30 2.81
C LEU A 317 0.85 3.35 2.27
N HIS A 318 -0.41 3.29 2.69
CA HIS A 318 -1.49 4.12 2.14
C HIS A 318 -1.59 4.06 0.60
N GLY A 319 -1.26 2.91 0.01
CA GLY A 319 -1.27 2.68 -1.44
C GLY A 319 -0.03 3.21 -2.19
N VAL A 320 0.92 3.84 -1.50
CA VAL A 320 2.21 4.27 -2.08
C VAL A 320 3.25 3.20 -1.83
N MET A 321 3.96 2.80 -2.88
CA MET A 321 5.06 1.85 -2.79
C MET A 321 6.13 2.32 -1.82
N LEU A 322 6.48 1.49 -0.85
CA LEU A 322 7.63 1.70 0.03
C LEU A 322 8.92 1.44 -0.75
N VAL A 323 9.98 2.10 -0.34
CA VAL A 323 11.34 1.83 -0.83
C VAL A 323 12.22 1.36 0.32
N THR A 324 13.24 0.56 0.04
CA THR A 324 14.18 0.06 1.06
C THR A 324 15.56 0.65 0.84
N GLY A 325 16.18 1.16 1.91
CA GLY A 325 17.59 1.58 1.88
C GLY A 325 18.51 0.38 1.65
N SER A 326 19.48 0.54 0.74
CA SER A 326 20.45 -0.51 0.38
C SER A 326 21.25 -1.02 1.57
N ASP A 327 21.61 -0.13 2.48
CA ASP A 327 22.65 -0.41 3.48
C ASP A 327 22.08 -1.01 4.76
N ASP A 328 20.96 -0.47 5.24
CA ASP A 328 20.38 -0.79 6.54
C ASP A 328 19.03 -1.52 6.44
N ARG A 329 18.53 -1.72 5.20
CA ARG A 329 17.24 -2.33 4.91
C ARG A 329 16.05 -1.61 5.56
N THR A 330 16.23 -0.36 5.97
CA THR A 330 15.13 0.49 6.47
C THR A 330 14.15 0.73 5.35
N GLN A 331 12.86 0.54 5.61
CA GLN A 331 11.78 0.88 4.68
C GLN A 331 11.37 2.33 4.88
N TRP A 332 11.22 3.02 3.77
CA TRP A 332 10.88 4.44 3.68
C TRP A 332 9.58 4.60 2.92
N SER A 333 8.76 5.54 3.38
CA SER A 333 7.59 5.99 2.64
C SER A 333 7.96 7.23 1.84
N PRO A 334 7.99 7.15 0.49
CA PRO A 334 8.21 8.32 -0.33
C PRO A 334 7.20 9.43 -0.05
N ALA A 335 5.91 9.09 0.09
CA ALA A 335 4.88 10.10 0.34
C ALA A 335 5.07 10.87 1.66
N LEU A 336 5.70 10.25 2.66
CA LEU A 336 5.98 10.89 3.95
C LEU A 336 7.40 11.46 4.05
N ALA A 337 8.28 11.13 3.10
CA ALA A 337 9.73 11.37 3.20
C ALA A 337 10.33 10.96 4.55
N ALA A 338 9.90 9.79 5.05
CA ALA A 338 10.31 9.30 6.36
C ALA A 338 10.52 7.78 6.34
N ALA A 339 11.44 7.31 7.17
CA ALA A 339 11.55 5.91 7.52
C ALA A 339 10.30 5.48 8.27
N VAL A 340 9.73 4.34 7.89
CA VAL A 340 8.48 3.81 8.47
C VAL A 340 8.66 2.42 9.09
N ARG A 341 9.79 1.76 8.82
CA ARG A 341 10.19 0.50 9.46
C ARG A 341 11.70 0.32 9.35
N GLY A 342 12.34 -0.21 10.40
CA GLY A 342 13.76 -0.57 10.39
C GLY A 342 14.64 0.35 11.25
N LEU A 343 15.95 0.09 11.24
CA LEU A 343 16.90 0.72 12.16
C LEU A 343 17.06 2.24 11.94
N GLY A 344 16.66 2.75 10.77
CA GLY A 344 16.74 4.16 10.40
C GLY A 344 15.51 5.00 10.75
N MET A 345 14.58 4.54 11.60
CA MET A 345 13.33 5.26 11.94
C MET A 345 13.51 6.70 12.46
N SER A 346 14.67 7.03 13.04
CA SER A 346 14.98 8.39 13.48
C SER A 346 15.44 9.33 12.35
N ARG A 347 15.67 8.79 11.15
CA ARG A 347 16.12 9.54 9.99
C ARG A 347 14.88 10.07 9.23
N SER A 348 14.94 11.33 8.84
CA SER A 348 13.99 11.94 7.91
C SER A 348 14.71 12.32 6.63
N THR A 349 13.99 12.30 5.52
CA THR A 349 14.44 12.88 4.26
C THR A 349 13.56 14.08 3.93
N ALA A 350 13.99 14.89 2.96
CA ALA A 350 13.18 15.99 2.48
C ALA A 350 12.42 15.58 1.22
N LEU A 351 11.12 15.87 1.19
CA LEU A 351 10.39 15.96 -0.06
C LEU A 351 11.00 17.09 -0.88
N VAL A 352 11.42 16.81 -2.12
CA VAL A 352 11.77 17.88 -3.05
C VAL A 352 10.53 18.34 -3.79
N ALA A 353 10.54 19.61 -4.23
CA ALA A 353 9.43 20.18 -5.00
C ALA A 353 9.02 19.26 -6.16
N GLY A 354 7.71 19.04 -6.28
CA GLY A 354 7.16 17.92 -7.02
C GLY A 354 7.54 17.91 -8.51
N PRO A 355 7.88 16.75 -9.07
CA PRO A 355 8.08 16.62 -10.50
C PRO A 355 6.79 16.92 -11.29
N VAL A 356 6.94 17.48 -12.49
CA VAL A 356 5.82 17.77 -13.39
C VAL A 356 5.70 16.66 -14.42
N ARG A 357 4.53 16.01 -14.47
CA ARG A 357 4.20 15.06 -15.54
C ARG A 357 3.74 15.81 -16.78
N THR A 358 4.32 15.48 -17.93
CA THR A 358 4.03 16.11 -19.22
C THR A 358 4.42 15.17 -20.38
N SER A 359 4.21 15.56 -21.64
CA SER A 359 4.80 14.85 -22.79
C SER A 359 6.26 15.24 -23.01
N PHE A 360 7.04 14.35 -23.63
CA PHE A 360 8.45 14.60 -23.97
C PHE A 360 8.63 15.84 -24.84
N ALA A 361 7.72 16.08 -25.80
CA ALA A 361 7.73 17.29 -26.62
C ALA A 361 7.62 18.57 -25.79
N GLN A 362 6.69 18.61 -24.84
CA GLN A 362 6.49 19.78 -23.97
C GLN A 362 7.65 19.96 -23.00
N ALA A 363 8.16 18.87 -22.41
CA ALA A 363 9.35 18.93 -21.55
C ALA A 363 10.57 19.46 -22.32
N SER A 364 10.77 18.99 -23.55
CA SER A 364 11.87 19.41 -24.42
C SER A 364 11.78 20.89 -24.80
N ARG A 365 10.58 21.43 -24.96
CA ARG A 365 10.36 22.87 -25.19
C ARG A 365 10.65 23.72 -23.96
N VAL A 366 10.17 23.28 -22.78
CA VAL A 366 10.28 24.04 -21.52
C VAL A 366 11.70 23.98 -20.95
N ALA A 367 12.42 22.88 -21.16
CA ALA A 367 13.76 22.66 -20.65
C ALA A 367 14.68 22.07 -21.73
N PRO A 368 15.04 22.83 -22.78
CA PRO A 368 15.82 22.34 -23.92
C PRO A 368 17.25 21.88 -23.58
N SER A 369 17.76 22.28 -22.42
CA SER A 369 19.05 21.84 -21.87
C SER A 369 18.93 20.67 -20.89
N ALA A 370 17.74 20.10 -20.69
CA ALA A 370 17.55 19.00 -19.76
C ALA A 370 18.31 17.74 -20.21
N ARG A 371 18.81 17.00 -19.22
CA ARG A 371 19.35 15.65 -19.41
C ARG A 371 18.20 14.66 -19.44
N VAL A 372 18.20 13.74 -20.40
CA VAL A 372 17.14 12.74 -20.55
C VAL A 372 17.65 11.37 -20.17
N LEU A 373 16.93 10.69 -19.27
CA LEU A 373 17.27 9.33 -18.86
C LEU A 373 17.11 8.38 -20.05
N LEU A 374 18.12 7.54 -20.29
CA LEU A 374 18.07 6.44 -21.25
C LEU A 374 17.62 5.15 -20.56
N SER A 375 16.94 4.26 -21.30
CA SER A 375 16.73 2.89 -20.82
C SER A 375 18.08 2.17 -20.65
N ASP A 376 18.20 1.29 -19.66
CA ASP A 376 19.37 0.43 -19.56
C ASP A 376 19.25 -0.69 -20.61
N PRO A 377 20.17 -0.77 -21.60
CA PRO A 377 20.10 -1.79 -22.65
C PRO A 377 20.20 -3.22 -22.09
N ARG A 378 20.64 -3.40 -20.83
CA ARG A 378 20.62 -4.70 -20.16
C ARG A 378 19.20 -5.17 -19.86
N ASP A 379 18.20 -4.30 -19.81
CA ASP A 379 16.82 -4.68 -19.50
C ASP A 379 16.11 -5.34 -20.69
N GLU A 380 16.45 -4.96 -21.93
CA GLU A 380 15.98 -5.67 -23.13
C GLU A 380 16.45 -7.13 -23.12
N VAL A 381 17.72 -7.34 -22.76
CA VAL A 381 18.33 -8.68 -22.67
C VAL A 381 17.79 -9.46 -21.47
N GLN A 382 17.65 -8.85 -20.30
CA GLN A 382 17.14 -9.53 -19.10
C GLN A 382 15.67 -9.89 -19.20
N THR A 383 14.83 -9.06 -19.84
CA THR A 383 13.42 -9.36 -20.07
C THR A 383 13.27 -10.62 -20.94
N LEU A 384 14.07 -10.72 -22.01
CA LEU A 384 14.11 -11.90 -22.87
C LEU A 384 14.64 -13.15 -22.13
N VAL A 385 15.65 -13.00 -21.27
CA VAL A 385 16.19 -14.11 -20.46
C VAL A 385 15.18 -14.61 -19.42
N ARG A 386 14.48 -13.73 -18.70
CA ARG A 386 13.48 -14.14 -17.69
C ARG A 386 12.26 -14.81 -18.31
N VAL A 387 11.81 -14.34 -19.48
CA VAL A 387 10.75 -15.01 -20.24
C VAL A 387 11.20 -16.42 -20.64
N ARG A 388 12.44 -16.58 -21.11
CA ARG A 388 13.04 -17.88 -21.44
C ARG A 388 13.12 -18.81 -20.23
N GLU A 389 13.64 -18.35 -19.10
CA GLU A 389 13.82 -19.15 -17.88
C GLU A 389 12.47 -19.62 -17.30
N ARG A 390 11.45 -18.74 -17.27
CA ARG A 390 10.10 -19.11 -16.80
C ARG A 390 9.44 -20.16 -17.70
N LEU A 391 9.63 -20.05 -19.01
CA LEU A 391 9.13 -21.03 -19.98
C LEU A 391 9.85 -22.37 -19.85
N GLN A 392 11.18 -22.36 -19.60
CA GLN A 392 11.96 -23.58 -19.36
C GLN A 392 11.61 -24.25 -18.03
N ALA A 393 11.37 -23.48 -16.96
CA ALA A 393 10.98 -24.01 -15.65
C ALA A 393 9.59 -24.68 -15.68
N ARG A 394 8.66 -24.18 -16.51
CA ARG A 394 7.33 -24.79 -16.69
C ARG A 394 7.33 -26.00 -17.63
N HIS A 395 8.37 -26.15 -18.45
CA HIS A 395 8.51 -27.26 -19.39
C HIS A 395 9.96 -27.78 -19.39
N PRO A 396 10.40 -28.47 -18.31
CA PRO A 396 11.73 -29.04 -18.24
C PRO A 396 11.90 -30.08 -19.36
N THR A 397 12.75 -29.76 -20.34
CA THR A 397 13.03 -30.67 -21.46
C THR A 397 14.02 -31.74 -21.03
N ASP A 398 13.54 -32.85 -20.45
CA ASP A 398 14.35 -34.04 -20.15
C ASP A 398 14.63 -34.91 -21.40
N SER A 399 15.02 -34.28 -22.51
CA SER A 399 15.42 -35.04 -23.71
C SER A 399 16.66 -34.42 -24.35
N PRO A 400 17.83 -35.09 -24.25
CA PRO A 400 19.05 -34.61 -24.88
C PRO A 400 18.88 -34.72 -26.40
N GLY A 401 18.77 -33.56 -27.08
CA GLY A 401 18.71 -33.48 -28.53
C GLY A 401 17.84 -32.37 -29.11
N LYS A 402 17.02 -31.66 -28.32
CA LYS A 402 16.15 -30.58 -28.83
C LYS A 402 16.59 -29.23 -28.30
N ARG A 403 17.31 -28.45 -29.12
CA ARG A 403 17.58 -27.03 -28.86
C ARG A 403 16.29 -26.24 -29.06
N ALA A 404 15.81 -25.57 -28.02
CA ALA A 404 14.69 -24.64 -28.10
C ALA A 404 15.14 -23.31 -28.71
N VAL A 405 14.42 -22.83 -29.72
CA VAL A 405 14.52 -21.45 -30.25
C VAL A 405 13.20 -20.76 -29.95
N VAL A 406 13.26 -19.63 -29.25
CA VAL A 406 12.12 -18.76 -28.98
C VAL A 406 11.82 -17.96 -30.24
N VAL A 407 10.58 -17.98 -30.72
CA VAL A 407 10.12 -17.13 -31.82
C VAL A 407 9.12 -16.11 -31.27
N GLY A 408 9.54 -14.84 -31.27
CA GLY A 408 8.71 -13.64 -31.29
C GLY A 408 7.76 -13.41 -30.12
N VAL A 409 8.18 -12.61 -29.13
CA VAL A 409 7.27 -11.76 -28.37
C VAL A 409 7.39 -10.37 -28.99
N GLY A 410 6.31 -9.87 -29.61
CA GLY A 410 6.27 -8.51 -30.13
C GLY A 410 6.44 -7.49 -29.01
N GLU A 411 7.11 -6.38 -29.33
CA GLU A 411 7.39 -5.25 -28.44
C GLU A 411 6.07 -4.67 -27.89
N MET A 412 5.88 -4.64 -26.57
CA MET A 412 4.80 -3.85 -25.96
C MET A 412 5.23 -2.38 -25.93
N ARG A 413 4.77 -1.58 -26.89
CA ARG A 413 4.78 -0.12 -26.78
C ARG A 413 3.43 0.34 -26.21
N HIS A 414 3.48 0.79 -24.96
CA HIS A 414 2.42 1.25 -24.03
C HIS A 414 1.04 1.69 -24.59
N GLY A 415 -0.03 1.29 -23.87
CA GLY A 415 -1.38 1.91 -23.90
C GLY A 415 -2.42 1.07 -23.15
N PHE A 416 -3.38 1.72 -22.45
CA PHE A 416 -4.60 1.04 -21.97
C PHE A 416 -5.40 0.56 -23.19
N ILE A 417 -5.88 -0.68 -23.15
CA ILE A 417 -6.55 -1.34 -24.28
C ILE A 417 -8.06 -1.23 -24.11
N PHE A 418 -8.74 -0.53 -25.00
CA PHE A 418 -10.20 -0.43 -24.99
C PHE A 418 -10.81 -1.57 -25.85
N PRO A 419 -12.04 -2.03 -25.55
CA PRO A 419 -12.70 -3.12 -26.29
C PRO A 419 -12.85 -2.88 -27.79
N GLU A 420 -12.84 -1.61 -28.22
CA GLU A 420 -12.97 -1.17 -29.60
C GLU A 420 -11.70 -1.35 -30.47
N ASP A 421 -10.57 -1.77 -29.88
CA ASP A 421 -9.28 -1.92 -30.58
C ASP A 421 -9.00 -3.33 -31.13
N VAL A 422 -9.93 -4.29 -31.02
CA VAL A 422 -9.76 -5.64 -31.59
C VAL A 422 -9.86 -5.57 -33.12
N THR A 423 -8.74 -5.70 -33.83
CA THR A 423 -8.69 -5.48 -35.28
C THR A 423 -9.06 -6.72 -36.12
N GLY A 424 -9.16 -7.91 -35.52
CA GLY A 424 -9.75 -9.07 -36.18
C GLY A 424 -9.45 -10.42 -35.53
N ILE A 425 -10.25 -11.42 -35.90
CA ILE A 425 -10.00 -12.83 -35.61
C ILE A 425 -9.72 -13.54 -36.93
N THR A 426 -8.50 -14.06 -37.10
CA THR A 426 -8.14 -14.87 -38.28
C THR A 426 -8.24 -16.34 -37.91
N ARG A 427 -9.07 -17.09 -38.64
CA ARG A 427 -9.14 -18.55 -38.48
C ARG A 427 -8.15 -19.23 -39.42
N ALA A 428 -7.37 -20.16 -38.91
CA ALA A 428 -6.45 -20.97 -39.69
C ALA A 428 -6.61 -22.46 -39.36
N ARG A 429 -6.33 -23.33 -40.33
CA ARG A 429 -6.15 -24.76 -40.07
C ARG A 429 -4.67 -25.09 -40.12
N ILE A 430 -4.14 -25.63 -39.03
CA ILE A 430 -2.74 -26.04 -38.94
C ILE A 430 -2.67 -27.48 -38.45
N ALA A 431 -2.04 -28.36 -39.23
CA ALA A 431 -1.98 -29.80 -38.98
C ALA A 431 -3.35 -30.45 -38.67
N GLY A 432 -4.38 -30.05 -39.42
CA GLY A 432 -5.75 -30.58 -39.27
C GLY A 432 -6.56 -30.00 -38.11
N LYS A 433 -5.99 -29.12 -37.28
CA LYS A 433 -6.67 -28.46 -36.17
C LYS A 433 -7.07 -27.03 -36.53
N SER A 434 -8.29 -26.62 -36.17
CA SER A 434 -8.73 -25.23 -36.31
C SER A 434 -8.13 -24.38 -35.19
N ILE A 435 -7.59 -23.22 -35.54
CA ILE A 435 -6.95 -22.28 -34.63
C ILE A 435 -7.57 -20.90 -34.87
N ALA A 436 -7.96 -20.23 -33.80
CA ALA A 436 -8.35 -18.82 -33.83
C ALA A 436 -7.14 -17.97 -33.42
N LEU A 437 -6.73 -17.07 -34.31
CA LEU A 437 -5.70 -16.07 -34.06
C LEU A 437 -6.41 -14.75 -33.75
N ILE A 438 -6.21 -14.23 -32.56
CA ILE A 438 -6.76 -12.93 -32.15
C ILE A 438 -5.69 -11.88 -32.41
N HIS A 439 -6.04 -10.88 -33.21
CA HIS A 439 -5.19 -9.74 -33.56
C HIS A 439 -5.68 -8.49 -32.83
N GLN A 440 -4.77 -7.82 -32.11
CA GLN A 440 -5.05 -6.53 -31.48
C GLN A 440 -3.75 -5.71 -31.37
N GLY A 441 -3.54 -4.78 -32.30
CA GLY A 441 -2.25 -4.12 -32.47
C GLY A 441 -1.13 -5.12 -32.80
N ASP A 442 0.00 -5.03 -32.09
CA ASP A 442 1.13 -5.97 -32.22
C ASP A 442 0.92 -7.28 -31.42
N PHE A 443 -0.15 -7.37 -30.64
CA PHE A 443 -0.49 -8.57 -29.88
C PHE A 443 -1.08 -9.64 -30.80
N ARG A 444 -0.54 -10.86 -30.67
CA ARG A 444 -1.05 -12.06 -31.35
C ARG A 444 -1.15 -13.21 -30.35
N ALA A 445 -2.37 -13.69 -30.11
CA ALA A 445 -2.62 -14.90 -29.34
C ALA A 445 -3.30 -15.97 -30.21
N ALA A 446 -2.97 -17.24 -29.96
CA ALA A 446 -3.49 -18.38 -30.71
C ALA A 446 -4.19 -19.37 -29.76
N TYR A 447 -5.43 -19.73 -30.09
CA TYR A 447 -6.21 -20.71 -29.33
C TYR A 447 -6.65 -21.85 -30.24
N LEU A 448 -6.63 -23.08 -29.72
CA LEU A 448 -7.25 -24.21 -30.43
C LEU A 448 -8.77 -24.04 -30.41
N GLU A 449 -9.35 -23.92 -31.61
CA GLU A 449 -10.79 -23.88 -31.80
C GLU A 449 -11.30 -25.32 -31.91
N ASP A 450 -12.01 -25.80 -30.88
CA ASP A 450 -12.79 -27.03 -30.99
C ASP A 450 -13.98 -26.74 -31.91
N PRO A 451 -14.07 -27.39 -33.11
CA PRO A 451 -15.10 -27.10 -34.09
C PRO A 451 -16.53 -27.32 -33.57
N SER A 452 -16.70 -28.07 -32.48
CA SER A 452 -18.00 -28.36 -31.87
C SER A 452 -18.43 -27.34 -30.80
N ARG A 453 -17.54 -26.42 -30.38
CA ARG A 453 -17.73 -25.64 -29.13
C ARG A 453 -17.63 -24.12 -29.25
N GLY A 454 -17.15 -23.58 -30.38
CA GLY A 454 -17.17 -22.16 -30.74
C GLY A 454 -16.72 -21.17 -29.66
N LEU A 455 -15.49 -20.66 -29.73
CA LEU A 455 -15.01 -19.62 -28.80
C LEU A 455 -15.37 -18.21 -29.31
N ILE A 456 -15.79 -17.32 -28.42
CA ILE A 456 -16.09 -15.91 -28.73
C ILE A 456 -15.19 -15.03 -27.85
N ALA A 457 -14.34 -14.20 -28.46
CA ALA A 457 -13.57 -13.20 -27.70
C ALA A 457 -14.50 -12.06 -27.25
N LEU A 458 -14.49 -11.72 -25.96
CA LEU A 458 -15.31 -10.66 -25.37
C LEU A 458 -14.43 -9.54 -24.82
N GLY A 459 -13.68 -8.87 -25.68
CA GLY A 459 -12.95 -7.63 -25.34
C GLY A 459 -11.96 -7.74 -24.18
N THR A 460 -11.55 -6.59 -23.66
CA THR A 460 -10.63 -6.45 -22.51
C THR A 460 -11.39 -6.04 -21.24
N ASP A 461 -10.90 -6.50 -20.08
CA ASP A 461 -11.39 -6.02 -18.80
C ASP A 461 -10.94 -4.56 -18.56
N PRO A 462 -11.86 -3.63 -18.22
CA PRO A 462 -11.51 -2.21 -18.09
C PRO A 462 -10.57 -1.88 -16.92
N PHE A 463 -10.34 -2.82 -15.99
CA PHE A 463 -9.48 -2.60 -14.83
C PHE A 463 -8.09 -3.23 -14.97
N SER A 464 -7.99 -4.41 -15.59
CA SER A 464 -6.73 -5.14 -15.77
C SER A 464 -6.15 -5.06 -17.17
N GLY A 465 -6.91 -4.64 -18.17
CA GLY A 465 -6.50 -4.65 -19.59
C GLY A 465 -6.32 -6.06 -20.17
N ALA A 466 -6.59 -7.12 -19.39
CA ALA A 466 -6.44 -8.49 -19.85
C ALA A 466 -7.59 -8.86 -20.81
N PRO A 467 -7.30 -9.51 -21.96
CA PRO A 467 -8.34 -10.00 -22.86
C PRO A 467 -9.22 -11.02 -22.14
N ARG A 468 -10.51 -11.09 -22.49
CA ARG A 468 -11.45 -12.09 -21.96
C ARG A 468 -12.00 -12.97 -23.08
N ILE A 469 -12.15 -14.25 -22.77
CA ILE A 469 -12.64 -15.25 -23.71
C ILE A 469 -13.92 -15.84 -23.16
N TRP A 470 -15.00 -15.74 -23.92
CA TRP A 470 -16.25 -16.43 -23.63
C TRP A 470 -16.32 -17.75 -24.36
N ASN A 471 -16.60 -18.79 -23.60
CA ASN A 471 -16.92 -20.10 -24.11
C ASN A 471 -18.44 -20.31 -24.00
N PRO A 472 -19.22 -19.99 -25.04
CA PRO A 472 -20.68 -20.12 -25.02
C PRO A 472 -21.13 -21.56 -24.79
N SER A 473 -20.36 -22.57 -25.20
CA SER A 473 -20.73 -23.98 -24.98
C SER A 473 -20.71 -24.41 -23.51
N GLN A 474 -19.92 -23.73 -22.68
CA GLN A 474 -19.79 -24.00 -21.25
C GLN A 474 -20.41 -22.90 -20.39
N SER A 475 -20.89 -21.82 -21.02
CA SER A 475 -21.32 -20.59 -20.33
C SER A 475 -20.25 -20.09 -19.35
N THR A 476 -18.98 -20.10 -19.79
CA THR A 476 -17.82 -19.71 -18.98
C THR A 476 -17.08 -18.53 -19.58
N LEU A 477 -16.67 -17.60 -18.72
CA LEU A 477 -15.77 -16.50 -19.03
C LEU A 477 -14.38 -16.83 -18.53
N HIS A 478 -13.37 -16.64 -19.37
CA HIS A 478 -11.98 -16.97 -19.08
C HIS A 478 -11.08 -15.75 -19.21
N GLU A 479 -10.01 -15.71 -18.43
CA GLU A 479 -8.91 -14.79 -18.62
C GLU A 479 -8.13 -15.21 -19.87
N GLY A 480 -7.90 -14.28 -20.80
CA GLY A 480 -7.32 -14.57 -22.10
C GLY A 480 -5.84 -14.94 -22.05
N ILE A 481 -5.09 -14.49 -21.02
CA ILE A 481 -3.66 -14.80 -20.92
C ILE A 481 -3.44 -16.20 -20.34
N THR A 482 -4.12 -16.54 -19.25
CA THR A 482 -3.89 -17.80 -18.54
C THR A 482 -4.88 -18.91 -18.91
N GLY A 483 -6.02 -18.56 -19.51
CA GLY A 483 -7.15 -19.45 -19.71
C GLY A 483 -7.98 -19.72 -18.44
N GLY A 484 -7.61 -19.12 -17.31
CA GLY A 484 -8.28 -19.30 -16.02
C GLY A 484 -9.76 -18.90 -16.06
N VAL A 485 -10.62 -19.65 -15.37
CA VAL A 485 -12.08 -19.37 -15.33
C VAL A 485 -12.33 -18.17 -14.42
N LEU A 486 -12.89 -17.10 -14.99
CA LEU A 486 -13.33 -15.90 -14.27
C LEU A 486 -14.80 -15.99 -13.83
N HIS A 487 -15.64 -16.65 -14.63
CA HIS A 487 -17.06 -16.85 -14.34
C HIS A 487 -17.58 -18.14 -14.98
N GLY A 488 -18.46 -18.87 -14.31
CA GLY A 488 -19.09 -20.10 -14.82
C GLY A 488 -19.39 -21.13 -13.73
N PRO A 489 -19.92 -22.32 -14.09
CA PRO A 489 -20.22 -23.38 -13.13
C PRO A 489 -18.96 -23.89 -12.42
N SER A 490 -19.11 -24.41 -11.19
CA SER A 490 -17.99 -24.80 -10.32
C SER A 490 -17.08 -25.92 -10.87
N ASN A 491 -17.52 -26.61 -11.92
CA ASN A 491 -16.76 -27.64 -12.63
C ASN A 491 -16.12 -27.15 -13.94
N ALA A 492 -16.21 -25.86 -14.24
CA ALA A 492 -15.57 -25.26 -15.41
C ALA A 492 -14.05 -25.47 -15.35
N ARG A 493 -13.48 -25.93 -16.47
CA ARG A 493 -12.03 -26.14 -16.59
C ARG A 493 -11.39 -24.94 -17.27
N PRO A 494 -10.17 -24.53 -16.87
CA PRO A 494 -9.40 -23.53 -17.60
C PRO A 494 -9.23 -23.93 -19.08
N LEU A 495 -9.18 -22.93 -19.97
CA LEU A 495 -8.75 -23.16 -21.35
C LEU A 495 -7.27 -23.52 -21.33
N GLU A 496 -6.87 -24.58 -22.03
CA GLU A 496 -5.46 -24.93 -22.18
C GLU A 496 -4.80 -24.00 -23.22
N PRO A 497 -3.84 -23.15 -22.83
CA PRO A 497 -3.09 -22.37 -23.79
C PRO A 497 -2.22 -23.32 -24.62
N VAL A 498 -2.23 -23.13 -25.94
CA VAL A 498 -1.52 -24.03 -26.86
C VAL A 498 -0.17 -23.43 -27.17
N ALA A 499 0.89 -24.08 -26.72
CA ALA A 499 2.23 -23.70 -27.12
C ALA A 499 2.46 -24.09 -28.59
N LEU A 500 2.59 -23.10 -29.47
CA LEU A 500 2.90 -23.32 -30.88
C LEU A 500 4.37 -23.71 -31.05
N TYR A 501 4.68 -25.00 -30.99
CA TYR A 501 6.03 -25.52 -31.28
C TYR A 501 6.09 -26.23 -32.64
N GLY A 502 7.08 -25.85 -33.46
CA GLY A 502 7.50 -26.61 -34.64
C GLY A 502 6.97 -26.18 -36.02
N LEU A 503 6.25 -25.07 -36.14
CA LEU A 503 5.63 -24.63 -37.41
C LEU A 503 6.10 -23.27 -37.94
N ALA A 504 6.91 -22.52 -37.17
CA ALA A 504 7.31 -21.17 -37.53
C ALA A 504 8.25 -21.12 -38.74
N ALA A 505 9.14 -22.10 -38.94
CA ALA A 505 10.05 -22.11 -40.09
C ALA A 505 9.31 -22.32 -41.43
N ASP A 506 8.21 -23.07 -41.42
CA ASP A 506 7.44 -23.38 -42.63
C ASP A 506 6.34 -22.33 -42.86
N ALA A 507 5.74 -21.78 -41.80
CA ALA A 507 4.86 -20.62 -41.88
C ALA A 507 5.63 -19.35 -42.31
N TYR A 508 6.84 -19.12 -41.80
CA TYR A 508 7.70 -18.02 -42.22
C TYR A 508 8.17 -18.17 -43.68
N ARG A 509 8.51 -19.39 -44.12
CA ARG A 509 8.80 -19.67 -45.54
C ARG A 509 7.59 -19.50 -46.46
N ALA A 510 6.40 -19.85 -45.99
CA ALA A 510 5.15 -19.66 -46.75
C ALA A 510 4.76 -18.18 -46.86
N LEU A 511 5.05 -17.38 -45.83
CA LEU A 511 4.75 -15.94 -45.81
C LEU A 511 5.84 -15.11 -46.50
N HIS A 512 7.10 -15.56 -46.52
CA HIS A 512 8.26 -14.81 -47.03
C HIS A 512 9.15 -15.68 -47.94
N PRO A 513 8.68 -16.08 -49.14
CA PRO A 513 9.47 -16.88 -50.06
C PRO A 513 10.69 -16.07 -50.56
N GLY A 514 11.91 -16.50 -50.16
CA GLY A 514 13.19 -15.99 -50.70
C GLY A 514 14.20 -15.43 -49.70
N MET A 515 13.89 -15.31 -48.40
CA MET A 515 14.88 -14.86 -47.41
C MET A 515 15.68 -16.03 -46.80
N PRO A 516 17.03 -16.04 -46.87
CA PRO A 516 17.86 -17.03 -46.17
C PRO A 516 17.95 -16.71 -44.67
N LEU A 517 17.83 -17.75 -43.83
CA LEU A 517 18.08 -17.65 -42.39
C LEU A 517 19.59 -17.78 -42.13
N SER A 518 20.22 -16.77 -41.54
CA SER A 518 21.63 -16.84 -41.15
C SER A 518 21.84 -17.76 -39.94
N PRO A 519 22.86 -18.64 -39.94
CA PRO A 519 23.19 -19.45 -38.78
C PRO A 519 23.92 -18.60 -37.73
N ILE A 520 23.31 -18.43 -36.56
CA ILE A 520 23.96 -17.83 -35.40
C ILE A 520 24.84 -18.89 -34.72
N SER A 521 26.14 -18.60 -34.64
CA SER A 521 27.17 -19.43 -33.98
C SER A 521 27.04 -19.38 -32.45
N PRO A 522 27.27 -20.49 -31.72
CA PRO A 522 27.15 -20.51 -30.27
C PRO A 522 28.42 -19.98 -29.58
N ARG A 523 28.28 -18.95 -28.75
CA ARG A 523 29.08 -18.73 -27.53
C ARG A 523 28.15 -18.40 -26.39
#